data_AF-A0A7Y2GZQ3-F1
#
_entry.id   AF-A0A7Y2GZQ3-F1
#
_cell.length_a   1.000
_cell.length_b   1.000
_cell.length_c   1.000
_cell.angle_alpha   90.00
_cell.angle_beta   90.00
_cell.angle_gamma   90.00
#
_symmetry.space_group_name_H-M   'P 1'
#
loop_
_entity.id
_entity.type
_entity.pdbx_description
1 polymer ?
#
loop_
_entity_poly.entity_id
_entity_poly.type
_entity_poly.pdbx_seq_one_letter_code
_entity_poly.pdbx_strand_id
1 'polypeptide(L)'
;MDNSFSTHFAFDDASNEEAKICVVGVGGGGGNAVNNMIQKGITGVDFYAINTDAQALEANLAPYKIQAGEGLTKGLGAGARPGVGSEAVEESRAELEDALRGFDMVFITAGMGGGTGTGGA
;
A
#
# COMPACT_ATOMS: atom_id res chain seq x y z
N MET A 1 56.54 -22.76 -13.49
CA MET A 1 55.74 -23.32 -12.38
C MET A 1 54.84 -22.22 -11.90
N ASP A 2 53.54 -22.52 -11.93
CA ASP A 2 52.40 -21.73 -11.51
C ASP A 2 52.55 -21.16 -10.08
N ASN A 3 52.13 -19.91 -9.90
CA ASN A 3 51.15 -19.61 -8.85
C ASN A 3 50.45 -18.29 -9.17
N SER A 4 49.33 -18.40 -9.87
CA SER A 4 48.28 -17.40 -9.89
C SER A 4 47.87 -17.02 -8.45
N PHE A 5 48.17 -15.81 -8.01
CA PHE A 5 47.61 -15.26 -6.78
C PHE A 5 46.48 -14.29 -7.16
N SER A 6 45.28 -14.87 -7.25
CA SER A 6 44.02 -14.15 -7.36
C SER A 6 43.79 -13.35 -6.08
N THR A 7 43.85 -12.02 -6.17
CA THR A 7 43.16 -11.15 -5.19
C THR A 7 41.77 -10.86 -5.72
N HIS A 8 40.94 -11.90 -5.73
CA HIS A 8 39.50 -11.74 -5.73
C HIS A 8 39.15 -11.14 -4.35
N PHE A 9 39.01 -9.81 -4.28
CA PHE A 9 38.25 -9.20 -3.19
C PHE A 9 36.80 -9.64 -3.40
N ALA A 10 36.45 -10.80 -2.84
CA ALA A 10 35.06 -11.14 -2.59
C ALA A 10 34.59 -10.15 -1.53
N PHE A 11 33.81 -9.15 -1.94
CA PHE A 11 32.89 -8.55 -1.01
C PHE A 11 32.00 -9.70 -0.53
N ASP A 12 32.09 -10.03 0.75
CA ASP A 12 31.11 -10.90 1.39
C ASP A 12 29.75 -10.26 1.14
N ASP A 13 28.98 -10.86 0.23
CA ASP A 13 27.59 -10.59 -0.06
C ASP A 13 26.75 -11.12 1.13
N ALA A 14 27.09 -10.64 2.32
CA ALA A 14 26.41 -10.94 3.55
C ALA A 14 25.03 -10.28 3.48
N SER A 15 24.07 -11.01 2.93
CA SER A 15 22.64 -10.74 2.95
C SER A 15 22.30 -9.29 2.58
N ASN A 16 22.36 -8.95 1.29
CA ASN A 16 21.63 -7.79 0.79
C ASN A 16 20.12 -8.10 0.86
N GLU A 17 19.54 -8.12 2.06
CA GLU A 17 18.10 -8.12 2.25
C GLU A 17 17.59 -6.78 1.73
N GLU A 18 17.16 -6.75 0.47
CA GLU A 18 16.48 -5.60 -0.09
C GLU A 18 15.24 -5.31 0.78
N ALA A 19 15.12 -4.07 1.25
CA ALA A 19 14.01 -3.65 2.09
C ALA A 19 12.68 -3.88 1.36
N LYS A 20 11.74 -4.54 2.02
CA LYS A 20 10.38 -4.76 1.52
C LYS A 20 9.59 -3.48 1.68
N ILE A 21 9.31 -2.81 0.58
CA ILE A 21 8.60 -1.52 0.55
C ILE A 21 7.17 -1.74 0.05
N CYS A 22 6.21 -1.16 0.76
CA CYS A 22 4.80 -1.14 0.37
C CYS A 22 4.34 0.31 0.14
N VAL A 23 3.50 0.52 -0.88
CA VAL A 23 2.77 1.77 -1.11
C VAL A 23 1.27 1.50 -1.00
N VAL A 24 0.62 2.21 -0.07
CA VAL A 24 -0.79 2.08 0.26
C VAL A 24 -1.54 3.34 -0.16
N GLY A 25 -2.43 3.21 -1.14
CA GLY A 25 -3.33 4.29 -1.57
C GLY A 25 -4.65 4.25 -0.82
N VAL A 26 -4.95 5.29 -0.02
CA VAL A 26 -6.17 5.38 0.77
C VAL A 26 -7.19 6.33 0.15
N GLY A 27 -8.41 5.84 -0.05
CA GLY A 27 -9.51 6.57 -0.67
C GLY A 27 -9.28 6.87 -2.17
N GLY A 28 -10.18 7.66 -2.77
CA GLY A 28 -10.12 7.92 -4.22
C GLY A 28 -8.84 8.62 -4.68
N GLY A 29 -8.38 9.65 -3.94
CA GLY A 29 -7.16 10.37 -4.28
C GLY A 29 -5.90 9.51 -4.16
N GLY A 30 -5.78 8.75 -3.07
CA GLY A 30 -4.68 7.81 -2.86
C GLY A 30 -4.67 6.68 -3.89
N GLY A 31 -5.84 6.10 -4.17
CA GLY A 31 -6.01 5.09 -5.21
C GLY A 31 -5.63 5.58 -6.60
N ASN A 32 -5.98 6.82 -6.95
CA ASN A 32 -5.56 7.44 -8.22
C ASN A 32 -4.04 7.65 -8.29
N ALA A 33 -3.40 8.02 -7.18
CA ALA A 33 -1.95 8.13 -7.11
C ALA A 33 -1.28 6.76 -7.34
N VAL A 34 -1.79 5.69 -6.70
CA VAL A 34 -1.30 4.31 -6.92
C VAL A 34 -1.47 3.89 -8.38
N ASN A 35 -2.63 4.14 -9.00
CA ASN A 35 -2.84 3.86 -10.43
C ASN A 35 -1.78 4.56 -11.29
N ASN A 36 -1.47 5.82 -11.00
CA ASN A 36 -0.45 6.56 -11.74
C ASN A 36 0.95 5.96 -11.59
N MET A 37 1.30 5.50 -10.39
CA MET A 37 2.58 4.83 -10.11
C MET A 37 2.72 3.53 -10.90
N ILE A 38 1.66 2.71 -10.90
CA ILE A 38 1.61 1.45 -11.64
C ILE A 38 1.73 1.70 -13.15
N GLN A 39 0.95 2.65 -13.67
CA GLN A 39 0.98 3.00 -15.10
C GLN A 39 2.33 3.57 -15.55
N LYS A 40 3.06 4.24 -14.66
CA LYS A 40 4.42 4.72 -14.92
C LYS A 40 5.49 3.64 -14.78
N GLY A 41 5.12 2.43 -14.38
CA GLY A 41 6.04 1.30 -14.24
C GLY A 41 6.97 1.43 -13.05
N ILE A 42 6.51 2.01 -11.93
CA ILE A 42 7.27 1.94 -10.67
C ILE A 42 7.36 0.47 -10.24
N THR A 43 8.58 0.02 -9.95
CA THR A 43 8.90 -1.34 -9.52
C THR A 43 9.64 -1.33 -8.18
N GLY A 44 9.80 -2.51 -7.57
CA GLY A 44 10.48 -2.65 -6.28
C GLY A 44 9.60 -2.29 -5.07
N VAL A 45 8.28 -2.14 -5.27
CA VAL A 45 7.30 -1.89 -4.22
C VAL A 45 6.05 -2.74 -4.45
N ASP A 46 5.38 -3.12 -3.36
CA ASP A 46 4.05 -3.72 -3.42
C ASP A 46 2.96 -2.64 -3.29
N PHE A 47 1.99 -2.66 -4.20
CA PHE A 47 0.89 -1.69 -4.23
C PHE A 47 -0.38 -2.23 -3.59
N TYR A 48 -0.91 -1.48 -2.64
CA TYR A 48 -2.20 -1.73 -2.00
C TYR A 48 -3.13 -0.55 -2.25
N ALA A 49 -4.41 -0.84 -2.50
CA ALA A 49 -5.47 0.14 -2.50
C ALA A 49 -6.45 -0.15 -1.37
N ILE A 50 -6.76 0.87 -0.58
CA ILE A 50 -7.76 0.80 0.50
C ILE A 50 -8.85 1.80 0.19
N ASN A 51 -10.10 1.35 0.15
CA ASN A 51 -11.23 2.26 -0.04
C ASN A 51 -12.51 1.72 0.60
N THR A 52 -13.38 2.62 1.05
CA THR A 52 -14.74 2.29 1.52
C THR A 52 -15.74 2.16 0.39
N ASP A 53 -15.39 2.67 -0.80
CA ASP A 53 -16.21 2.59 -2.01
C ASP A 53 -15.75 1.39 -2.84
N ALA A 54 -16.63 0.40 -2.96
CA ALA A 54 -16.32 -0.87 -3.62
C ALA A 54 -16.09 -0.69 -5.13
N GLN A 55 -16.82 0.22 -5.79
CA GLN A 55 -16.70 0.46 -7.22
C GLN A 55 -15.36 1.13 -7.54
N ALA A 56 -14.98 2.13 -6.74
CA ALA A 56 -13.70 2.80 -6.89
C ALA A 56 -12.53 1.86 -6.58
N LEU A 57 -12.69 0.93 -5.63
CA LEU A 57 -11.69 -0.08 -5.30
C LEU A 57 -11.52 -1.11 -6.42
N GLU A 58 -12.64 -1.63 -6.96
CA GLU A 58 -12.64 -2.60 -8.06
C GLU A 58 -11.92 -2.04 -9.29
N ALA A 59 -12.17 -0.77 -9.63
CA ALA A 59 -11.54 -0.07 -10.74
C ALA A 59 -10.04 0.25 -10.53
N ASN A 60 -9.49 0.08 -9.32
CA ASN A 60 -8.08 0.33 -9.05
C ASN A 60 -7.16 -0.72 -9.70
N LEU A 61 -5.94 -0.32 -10.05
CA LEU A 61 -4.94 -1.18 -10.71
C LEU A 61 -4.05 -1.93 -9.73
N ALA A 62 -4.09 -1.58 -8.43
CA ALA A 62 -3.31 -2.27 -7.40
C ALA A 62 -3.65 -3.77 -7.38
N PRO A 63 -2.64 -4.67 -7.28
CA PRO A 63 -2.86 -6.10 -7.16
C PRO A 63 -3.54 -6.47 -5.85
N TYR A 64 -3.28 -5.71 -4.77
CA TYR A 64 -3.90 -5.91 -3.47
C TYR A 64 -4.91 -4.81 -3.20
N LYS A 65 -6.13 -5.22 -2.83
CA LYS A 65 -7.29 -4.32 -2.64
C LYS A 65 -7.99 -4.71 -1.35
N ILE A 66 -8.24 -3.73 -0.48
CA ILE A 66 -8.89 -3.93 0.81
C ILE A 66 -10.08 -2.96 0.90
N GLN A 67 -11.27 -3.51 1.09
CA GLN A 67 -12.47 -2.71 1.29
C GLN A 67 -12.62 -2.36 2.77
N ALA A 68 -12.39 -1.11 3.12
CA ALA A 68 -12.52 -0.67 4.51
C ALA A 68 -14.00 -0.48 4.91
N GLY A 69 -14.35 -0.92 6.10
CA GLY A 69 -15.68 -0.68 6.69
C GLY A 69 -16.84 -1.25 5.86
N GLU A 70 -16.73 -2.50 5.42
CA GLU A 70 -17.79 -3.17 4.66
C GLU A 70 -19.11 -3.20 5.45
N GLY A 71 -19.06 -3.45 6.76
CA GLY A 71 -20.23 -3.45 7.62
C GLY A 71 -20.82 -2.05 7.80
N LEU A 72 -19.96 -1.04 7.96
CA LEU A 72 -20.35 0.35 8.19
C LEU A 72 -20.93 1.04 6.94
N THR A 73 -20.25 0.88 5.80
CA THR A 73 -20.52 1.66 4.59
C THR A 73 -21.27 0.87 3.51
N LYS A 74 -21.28 -0.47 3.61
CA LYS A 74 -21.85 -1.38 2.62
C LYS A 74 -21.27 -1.17 1.22
N GLY A 75 -20.01 -0.73 1.14
CA GLY A 75 -19.31 -0.46 -0.11
C GLY A 75 -19.73 0.85 -0.82
N LEU A 76 -20.51 1.72 -0.18
CA LEU A 76 -21.02 2.97 -0.77
C LEU A 76 -20.13 4.19 -0.48
N GLY A 77 -19.03 3.99 0.26
CA GLY A 77 -18.10 5.06 0.60
C GLY A 77 -18.43 5.83 1.89
N ALA A 78 -17.46 6.61 2.36
CA ALA A 78 -17.56 7.41 3.58
C ALA A 78 -18.40 8.72 3.43
N GLY A 79 -18.79 9.08 2.21
CA GLY A 79 -19.62 10.25 1.93
C GLY A 79 -18.99 11.59 2.35
N ALA A 80 -17.69 11.76 2.08
CA ALA A 80 -16.90 12.95 2.46
C ALA A 80 -16.84 13.26 3.97
N ARG A 81 -17.14 12.28 4.83
CA ARG A 81 -17.07 12.42 6.29
C ARG A 81 -15.81 11.72 6.83
N PRO A 82 -14.82 12.46 7.35
CA PRO A 82 -13.59 11.86 7.89
C PRO A 82 -13.86 10.88 9.03
N GLY A 83 -14.80 11.18 9.94
CA GLY A 83 -15.14 10.27 11.04
C GLY A 83 -15.55 8.87 10.55
N VAL A 84 -16.35 8.80 9.47
CA VAL A 84 -16.74 7.52 8.86
C VAL A 84 -15.56 6.82 8.21
N GLY A 85 -14.63 7.56 7.59
CA GLY A 85 -13.39 6.99 7.06
C GLY A 85 -12.51 6.37 8.14
N SER A 86 -12.41 7.03 9.29
CA SER A 86 -11.64 6.56 10.45
C SER A 86 -12.26 5.31 11.06
N GLU A 87 -13.57 5.31 11.31
CA GLU A 87 -14.30 4.15 11.82
C GLU A 87 -14.22 2.96 10.86
N ALA A 88 -14.30 3.19 9.55
CA ALA A 88 -14.19 2.15 8.54
C ALA A 88 -12.81 1.47 8.52
N VAL A 89 -11.73 2.23 8.65
CA VAL A 89 -10.37 1.67 8.72
C VAL A 89 -10.13 0.95 10.04
N GLU A 90 -10.68 1.46 11.14
CA GLU A 90 -10.61 0.78 12.44
C GLU A 90 -11.36 -0.55 12.43
N GLU A 91 -12.54 -0.63 11.81
CA GLU A 91 -13.29 -1.87 11.60
C GLU A 91 -12.43 -2.93 10.88
N SER A 92 -11.61 -2.50 9.91
CA SER A 92 -10.74 -3.36 9.10
C SER A 92 -9.31 -3.50 9.65
N ARG A 93 -9.03 -3.05 10.88
CA ARG A 93 -7.68 -3.03 11.47
C ARG A 93 -6.94 -4.37 11.36
N ALA A 94 -7.59 -5.47 11.73
CA ALA A 94 -6.95 -6.78 11.77
C ALA A 94 -6.51 -7.26 10.38
N GLU A 95 -7.33 -7.01 9.35
CA GLU A 95 -7.01 -7.34 7.96
C GLU A 95 -5.85 -6.48 7.46
N LEU A 96 -5.83 -5.19 7.78
CA LEU A 96 -4.76 -4.27 7.41
C LEU A 96 -3.43 -4.62 8.08
N GLU A 97 -3.45 -4.99 9.36
CA GLU A 97 -2.26 -5.41 10.09
C GLU A 97 -1.67 -6.71 9.54
N ASP A 98 -2.51 -7.65 9.12
CA ASP A 98 -2.04 -8.89 8.48
C ASP A 98 -1.51 -8.62 7.07
N ALA A 99 -2.20 -7.79 6.28
CA ALA A 99 -1.83 -7.43 4.93
C ALA A 99 -0.49 -6.68 4.85
N LEU A 100 -0.16 -5.88 5.87
CA LEU A 100 1.06 -5.07 5.93
C LEU A 100 2.19 -5.75 6.73
N ARG A 101 1.97 -6.96 7.24
CA ARG A 101 2.97 -7.66 8.06
C ARG A 101 4.20 -8.01 7.24
N GLY A 102 5.37 -7.66 7.76
CA GLY A 102 6.66 -8.03 7.18
C GLY A 102 7.19 -7.08 6.11
N PHE A 103 6.54 -5.94 5.88
CA PHE A 103 7.16 -4.81 5.19
C PHE A 103 8.05 -4.02 6.15
N ASP A 104 9.22 -3.61 5.65
CA ASP A 104 10.16 -2.77 6.41
C ASP A 104 9.75 -1.30 6.36
N MET A 105 9.08 -0.90 5.27
CA MET A 105 8.64 0.47 5.05
C MET A 105 7.28 0.51 4.33
N VAL A 106 6.38 1.34 4.84
CA VAL A 106 5.05 1.56 4.27
C VAL A 106 4.88 3.04 3.96
N PHE A 107 4.59 3.36 2.70
CA PHE A 107 4.21 4.69 2.25
C PHE A 107 2.70 4.80 2.13
N ILE A 108 2.08 5.69 2.91
CA ILE A 108 0.66 5.98 2.78
C ILE A 108 0.49 7.20 1.86
N THR A 109 -0.30 7.05 0.80
CA THR A 109 -0.70 8.14 -0.08
C THR A 109 -2.22 8.34 -0.02
N ALA A 110 -2.63 9.58 0.19
CA ALA A 110 -4.03 9.96 0.29
C ALA A 110 -4.25 11.37 -0.26
N GLY A 111 -5.43 11.59 -0.83
CA GLY A 111 -5.93 12.94 -1.11
C GLY A 111 -6.71 13.45 0.10
N MET A 112 -6.23 14.54 0.71
CA MET A 112 -6.87 15.14 1.88
C MET A 112 -8.14 15.94 1.50
N GLY A 113 -9.08 16.08 2.43
CA GLY A 113 -10.35 16.81 2.28
C GLY A 113 -11.56 15.90 2.02
N GLY A 114 -11.36 14.62 1.69
CA GLY A 114 -12.42 13.62 1.52
C GLY A 114 -12.80 12.91 2.82
N GLY A 115 -13.58 11.83 2.71
CA GLY A 115 -13.95 10.99 3.87
C GLY A 115 -12.90 9.94 4.16
N THR A 116 -12.77 8.97 3.27
CA THR A 116 -11.88 7.80 3.42
C THR A 116 -10.42 8.20 3.53
N GLY A 117 -9.91 9.00 2.60
CA GLY A 117 -8.48 9.37 2.59
C GLY A 117 -8.07 10.27 3.75
N THR A 118 -8.99 11.06 4.32
CA THR A 118 -8.66 11.97 5.44
C THR A 118 -8.85 11.31 6.80
N GLY A 119 -9.85 10.44 6.93
CA GLY A 119 -10.10 9.75 8.19
C GLY A 119 -9.34 8.44 8.34
N GLY A 120 -9.07 7.75 7.24
CA GLY A 120 -8.51 6.40 7.22
C GLY A 120 -7.02 6.31 6.92
N ALA A 121 -6.36 7.42 6.59
CA ALA A 121 -4.91 7.49 6.43
C ALA A 121 -4.27 7.89 7.77
#